data_AF-A0A8I1WB69-F1
#
_entry.id   AF-A0A8I1WB69-F1
#
_cell.length_a   1.000
_cell.length_b   1.000
_cell.length_c   1.000
_cell.angle_alpha   90.00
_cell.angle_beta   90.00
_cell.angle_gamma   90.00
#
_symmetry.space_group_name_H-M   'P 1'
#
loop_
_entity.id
_entity.type
_entity.pdbx_description
1 polymer ?
#
loop_
_entity_poly.entity_id
_entity_poly.type
_entity_poly.pdbx_seq_one_letter_code
_entity_poly.pdbx_strand_id
1 'polypeptide(L)' 'MFAMIFHFSLSIDYQTFLHHYHGQARQILVWSEEGKRLSLPAARFRTFLLHNGVNGRFRLEINAQNSIVSLQRC' A
#
# COMPACT_ATOMS: atom_id res chain seq x y z
N MET A 1 10.41 -17.76 11.99
CA MET A 1 9.12 -17.44 11.35
C MET A 1 9.46 -16.81 10.00
N PHE A 2 8.99 -17.36 8.89
CA PHE A 2 9.31 -16.83 7.56
C PHE A 2 8.38 -15.66 7.23
N ALA A 3 8.96 -14.55 6.79
CA ALA A 3 8.23 -13.40 6.26
C ALA A 3 8.69 -13.15 4.83
N MET A 4 7.75 -12.82 3.95
CA MET A 4 8.04 -12.38 2.59
C MET A 4 7.98 -10.86 2.54
N ILE A 5 8.93 -10.28 1.83
CA ILE A 5 9.08 -8.82 1.70
C ILE A 5 8.84 -8.43 0.25
N PHE A 6 8.11 -7.35 0.06
CA PHE A 6 7.90 -6.72 -1.24
C PHE A 6 8.23 -5.24 -1.16
N HIS A 7 8.84 -4.72 -2.23
CA HIS A 7 9.01 -3.29 -2.42
C HIS A 7 8.14 -2.81 -3.57
N PHE A 8 7.53 -1.64 -3.43
CA PHE A 8 6.76 -1.02 -4.49
C PHE A 8 6.74 0.50 -4.36
N SER A 9 6.51 1.18 -5.47
CA SER A 9 6.26 2.62 -5.50
C SER A 9 4.76 2.89 -5.57
N LEU A 10 4.32 3.91 -4.84
CA LEU A 10 2.95 4.41 -4.89
C LEU A 10 2.97 5.91 -5.11
N SER A 11 2.12 6.39 -6.02
CA SER A 11 1.89 7.80 -6.28
C SER A 11 0.39 7.98 -6.53
N ILE A 12 -0.32 8.44 -5.49
CA ILE A 12 -1.75 8.72 -5.54
C ILE A 12 -1.94 10.12 -4.97
N ASP A 13 -2.59 11.01 -5.72
CA ASP A 13 -2.90 12.35 -5.24
C ASP A 13 -3.98 12.34 -4.15
N TYR A 14 -4.08 13.43 -3.40
CA TYR A 14 -4.98 13.55 -2.26
C TYR A 14 -6.46 13.36 -2.64
N GLN A 15 -6.91 13.92 -3.76
CA GLN A 15 -8.31 13.84 -4.17
C GLN A 15 -8.67 12.42 -4.60
N THR A 16 -7.81 11.76 -5.37
CA THR A 16 -7.97 10.36 -5.75
C THR A 16 -7.98 9.46 -4.52
N PHE A 17 -7.05 9.68 -3.57
CA PHE A 17 -7.03 8.93 -2.32
C PHE A 17 -8.32 9.12 -1.52
N LEU A 18 -8.79 10.37 -1.37
CA LEU A 18 -10.05 10.65 -0.67
C LEU A 18 -11.26 10.06 -1.40
N HIS A 19 -11.33 10.11 -2.73
CA HIS A 19 -12.43 9.53 -3.48
C HIS A 19 -12.49 8.00 -3.31
N HIS A 20 -11.33 7.35 -3.30
CA HIS A 20 -11.23 5.93 -3.00
C HIS A 20 -11.60 5.61 -1.55
N TYR A 21 -11.26 6.50 -0.61
CA TYR A 21 -11.45 6.31 0.83
C TYR A 21 -12.87 6.67 1.34
N HIS A 22 -13.52 7.69 0.77
CA HIS A 22 -14.89 8.12 1.10
C HIS A 22 -15.98 7.30 0.38
N GLY A 23 -15.60 6.37 -0.52
CA GLY A 23 -16.51 5.57 -1.34
C GLY A 23 -16.33 4.04 -1.21
N GLN A 24 -16.31 3.34 -2.35
CA GLN A 24 -16.39 1.87 -2.48
C GLN A 24 -15.02 1.16 -2.62
N ALA A 25 -13.93 1.90 -2.87
CA ALA A 25 -12.63 1.31 -3.19
C ALA A 25 -11.86 0.90 -1.92
N ARG A 26 -12.09 -0.35 -1.49
CA ARG A 26 -11.46 -0.91 -0.29
C ARG A 26 -9.98 -1.28 -0.48
N GLN A 27 -9.49 -1.30 -1.72
CA GLN A 27 -8.19 -1.86 -2.10
C GLN A 27 -7.41 -0.91 -3.02
N ILE A 28 -6.10 -0.85 -2.81
CA ILE A 28 -5.11 -0.22 -3.69
C ILE A 28 -4.33 -1.33 -4.37
N LEU A 29 -4.27 -1.28 -5.69
CA LEU A 29 -3.52 -2.22 -6.52
C LEU A 29 -2.17 -1.62 -6.88
N VAL A 30 -1.10 -2.35 -6.59
CA VAL A 30 0.26 -1.95 -6.92
C VAL A 30 1.01 -3.10 -7.56
N TRP A 31 2.05 -2.78 -8.31
CA TRP A 31 3.04 -3.75 -8.77
C TRP A 31 4.25 -3.66 -7.87
N SER A 32 4.67 -4.80 -7.33
CA SER A 32 5.95 -4.93 -6.66
C SER A 32 7.08 -4.83 -7.67
N GLU A 33 8.27 -4.46 -7.21
CA GLU A 33 9.48 -4.38 -8.03
C GLU A 33 9.89 -5.76 -8.59
N GLU A 34 9.50 -6.82 -7.90
CA GLU A 34 9.65 -8.21 -8.34
C GLU A 34 8.55 -8.64 -9.34
N GLY A 35 7.69 -7.72 -9.78
CA GLY A 35 6.65 -7.95 -10.79
C GLY A 35 5.39 -8.62 -10.26
N LYS A 36 5.17 -8.68 -8.93
CA LYS A 36 3.93 -9.24 -8.37
C LYS A 36 2.86 -8.16 -8.21
N ARG A 37 1.62 -8.48 -8.61
CA ARG A 37 0.48 -7.60 -8.33
C ARG A 37 0.03 -7.79 -6.88
N LEU A 38 0.01 -6.71 -6.11
CA LEU A 38 -0.44 -6.69 -4.73
C LEU A 38 -1.78 -5.94 -4.64
N SER A 39 -2.72 -6.48 -3.87
CA SER A 39 -3.97 -5.81 -3.49
C SER A 39 -3.91 -5.53 -2.00
N LEU A 40 -3.87 -4.25 -1.63
CA LEU A 40 -3.66 -3.81 -0.26
C LEU A 40 -4.84 -2.99 0.23
N PRO A 41 -5.32 -3.18 1.47
CA PRO A 41 -6.41 -2.37 2.00
C PRO A 41 -6.02 -0.89 2.02
N ALA A 42 -6.83 -0.04 1.40
CA ALA A 42 -6.55 1.41 1.30
C ALA A 42 -6.35 2.05 2.68
N ALA A 43 -7.06 1.55 3.70
CA ALA A 43 -6.94 1.99 5.09
C ALA A 43 -5.51 1.91 5.66
N ARG A 44 -4.67 0.99 5.17
CA ARG A 44 -3.26 0.87 5.59
C ARG A 44 -2.43 2.08 5.18
N PHE A 45 -2.86 2.83 4.18
CA PHE A 45 -2.13 3.98 3.65
C PHE A 45 -2.54 5.31 4.29
N ARG A 46 -3.58 5.34 5.12
CA ARG A 46 -4.05 6.55 5.79
C ARG A 46 -2.96 7.22 6.64
N THR A 47 -2.10 6.42 7.28
CA THR A 47 -0.96 6.91 8.08
C THR A 47 0.12 7.59 7.23
N PHE A 48 0.13 7.36 5.91
CA PHE A 48 1.10 7.94 4.98
C PHE A 48 0.52 9.08 4.12
N LEU A 49 -0.74 9.46 4.37
CA LEU A 49 -1.40 10.53 3.65
C LEU A 49 -0.80 11.89 4.02
N LEU A 50 -0.25 12.58 3.02
CA LEU A 50 0.21 13.97 3.12
C LEU A 50 -0.72 14.89 2.32
N HIS A 51 -0.47 16.20 2.38
CA HIS A 51 -1.25 17.20 1.63
C HIS A 51 -1.25 16.95 0.11
N ASN A 52 -0.21 16.32 -0.43
CA ASN A 52 -0.09 15.97 -1.85
C ASN A 52 -0.52 14.53 -2.15
N GLY A 53 -1.13 13.84 -1.19
CA GLY A 53 -1.57 12.45 -1.33
C GLY A 53 -0.60 11.44 -0.70
N VAL A 54 -0.63 10.21 -1.20
CA VAL A 54 0.23 9.11 -0.75
C VAL A 54 1.29 8.86 -1.82
N ASN A 55 2.50 9.31 -1.52
CA ASN A 55 3.63 9.24 -2.45
C ASN A 55 4.84 8.66 -1.74
N GLY A 56 5.54 7.74 -2.41
CA GLY A 56 6.81 7.19 -1.95
C GLY A 56 7.03 5.74 -2.32
N ARG A 57 8.15 5.21 -1.84
CA ARG A 57 8.48 3.79 -1.90
C ARG A 57 8.08 3.11 -0.60
N PHE A 58 7.56 1.90 -0.68
CA PHE A 58 7.03 1.17 0.45
C PHE A 58 7.68 -0.20 0.56
N ARG A 59 7.91 -0.62 1.80
CA ARG A 59 8.28 -1.99 2.17
C ARG A 59 7.08 -2.65 2.82
N LEU A 60 6.58 -3.71 2.19
CA LEU A 60 5.51 -4.56 2.72
C LEU A 60 6.12 -5.85 3.23
N GLU A 61 5.71 -6.25 4.42
CA GLU A 61 6.04 -7.54 5.00
C GLU A 61 4.77 -8.35 5.22
N ILE A 62 4.74 -9.59 4.73
CA ILE A 62 3.64 -10.53 4.92
C ILE A 62 4.13 -11.81 5.59
N ASN A 63 3.27 -12.43 6.39
CA ASN A 63 3.53 -13.75 6.95
C ASN A 63 3.20 -14.87 5.93
N ALA A 64 3.45 -16.12 6.32
CA ALA A 64 3.15 -17.30 5.50
C ALA A 64 1.65 -17.49 5.18
N GLN A 65 0.74 -16.80 5.88
CA GLN A 65 -0.70 -16.79 5.63
C GLN A 65 -1.13 -15.56 4.79
N ASN A 66 -0.20 -14.92 4.09
CA ASN A 66 -0.40 -13.71 3.28
C ASN A 66 -0.99 -12.52 4.05
N SER A 67 -0.90 -12.53 5.38
CA SER A 67 -1.38 -11.43 6.22
C SER A 67 -0.28 -10.38 6.37
N ILE A 68 -0.68 -9.11 6.27
CA ILE A 68 0.22 -7.97 6.43
C ILE A 68 0.75 -7.92 7.87
N VAL A 69 2.06 -8.08 8.01
CA VAL A 69 2.80 -7.91 9.28
C VAL A 69 3.19 -6.45 9.46
N SER A 70 3.69 -5.82 8.40
CA SER A 70 4.20 -4.46 8.43
C SER A 70 4.03 -3.78 7.06
N LEU A 71 3.77 -2.48 7.08
CA LEU A 71 3.85 -1.61 5.92
C LEU A 71 4.59 -0.34 6.36
N GLN A 72 5.69 -0.03 5.68
CA GLN A 72 6.56 1.11 6.00
C GLN A 72 6.83 1.91 4.73
N ARG A 73 6.95 3.24 4.86
CA ARG A 73 7.49 4.10 3.80
C ARG A 73 9.01 4.19 3.97
N CYS A 74 9.74 3.94 2.88
CA CYS A 74 11.20 4.02 2.81
C CYS A 74 11.68 5.46 2.63
#